data_AF-A0A376MKP5-F1
#
_entry.id   AF-A0A376MKP5-F1
#
_cell.length_a   1.000
_cell.length_b   1.000
_cell.length_c   1.000
_cell.angle_alpha   90.00
_cell.angle_beta   90.00
_cell.angle_gamma   90.00
#
_symmetry.space_group_name_H-M   'P 1'
#
loop_
_entity.id
_entity.type
_entity.pdbx_description
1 polymer ?
#
loop_
_entity_poly.entity_id
_entity_poly.type
_entity_poly.pdbx_seq_one_letter_code
_entity_poly.pdbx_strand_id
1 'polypeptide(L)' 'MFGVGAFNRPWQQPGEALALAKRKADVAFEFFHKLHVPFYCFHDVDVSPEGASLKEYINNFAQMVDVLAGKQKRAA' A
#
# COMPACT_ATOMS: atom_id res chain seq x y z
N MET A 1 25.78 -0.96 7.76
CA MET A 1 24.53 -0.28 8.18
C MET A 1 24.67 0.01 9.67
N PHE A 2 24.51 1.26 10.14
CA PHE A 2 24.87 1.69 11.52
C PHE A 2 23.67 2.21 12.33
N GLY A 3 22.45 1.86 11.97
CA GLY A 3 21.23 2.31 12.65
C GLY A 3 20.00 1.58 12.14
N VAL A 4 18.86 1.81 12.81
CA VAL A 4 17.54 1.26 12.47
C VAL A 4 16.59 2.36 11.97
N GLY A 5 15.44 1.97 11.40
CA GLY A 5 14.42 2.92 10.95
C GLY A 5 13.92 3.83 12.08
N ALA A 6 13.82 5.13 11.82
CA ALA A 6 13.45 6.15 12.83
C ALA A 6 11.97 6.54 12.81
N PHE A 7 11.23 6.27 11.71
CA PHE A 7 9.83 6.65 11.61
C PHE A 7 8.91 5.65 12.31
N ASN A 8 8.10 6.14 13.24
CA ASN A 8 7.00 5.38 13.81
C ASN A 8 5.68 5.77 13.13
N ARG A 9 5.36 5.13 12.00
CA ARG A 9 4.14 5.43 11.24
C ARG A 9 2.96 4.58 11.75
N PRO A 10 1.77 5.16 12.01
CA PRO A 10 0.59 4.41 12.47
C PRO A 10 0.09 3.31 11.52
N TRP A 11 0.44 3.39 10.23
CA TRP A 11 0.10 2.39 9.21
C TRP A 11 1.18 1.31 9.02
N GLN A 12 2.29 1.36 9.78
CA GLN A 12 3.37 0.35 9.76
C GLN A 12 3.40 -0.48 11.05
N GLN A 13 2.24 -0.69 11.68
CA GLN A 13 2.12 -1.50 12.90
C GLN A 13 2.01 -3.00 12.56
N PRO A 14 2.33 -3.90 13.50
CA PRO A 14 2.14 -5.33 13.31
C PRO A 14 0.67 -5.68 13.01
N GLY A 15 0.44 -6.71 12.21
CA GLY A 15 -0.89 -7.19 11.83
C GLY A 15 -0.89 -7.96 10.52
N GLU A 16 -2.08 -8.35 10.08
CA GLU A 16 -2.27 -9.08 8.82
C GLU A 16 -1.79 -8.25 7.62
N ALA A 17 -0.84 -8.79 6.87
CA ALA A 17 -0.07 -8.03 5.88
C ALA A 17 -0.94 -7.40 4.79
N LEU A 18 -1.95 -8.12 4.29
CA LEU A 18 -2.86 -7.61 3.27
C LEU A 18 -3.81 -6.54 3.83
N ALA A 19 -4.19 -6.63 5.10
CA ALA A 19 -4.98 -5.59 5.76
C ALA A 19 -4.16 -4.30 5.94
N LEU A 20 -2.88 -4.44 6.29
CA LEU A 20 -1.95 -3.30 6.38
C LEU A 20 -1.69 -2.64 5.02
N ALA A 21 -1.61 -3.42 3.94
CA ALA A 21 -1.50 -2.89 2.58
C ALA A 21 -2.73 -2.04 2.20
N LYS A 22 -3.95 -2.53 2.51
CA LYS A 22 -5.20 -1.77 2.33
C LYS A 22 -5.20 -0.47 3.14
N ARG A 23 -4.81 -0.53 4.42
CA ARG A 23 -4.67 0.66 5.28
C ARG A 23 -3.65 1.66 4.73
N LYS A 24 -2.51 1.18 4.23
CA LYS A 24 -1.49 2.03 3.61
C LYS A 24 -2.03 2.74 2.36
N ALA A 25 -2.85 2.05 1.55
CA ALA A 25 -3.54 2.67 0.42
C ALA A 25 -4.57 3.72 0.86
N ASP A 26 -5.28 3.52 1.98
CA ASP A 26 -6.15 4.56 2.56
C ASP A 26 -5.36 5.83 2.88
N VAL A 27 -4.29 5.69 3.65
CA VAL A 27 -3.43 6.82 4.07
C VAL A 27 -2.75 7.49 2.87
N ALA A 28 -2.28 6.72 1.89
CA ALA A 28 -1.62 7.25 0.71
C ALA A 28 -2.57 8.15 -0.11
N PHE A 29 -3.81 7.70 -0.37
CA PHE A 29 -4.76 8.52 -1.13
C PHE A 29 -5.24 9.75 -0.35
N GLU A 30 -5.37 9.68 0.98
CA GLU A 30 -5.61 10.86 1.81
C GLU A 30 -4.46 11.88 1.67
N PHE A 31 -3.22 11.38 1.71
CA PHE A 31 -2.02 12.20 1.55
C PHE A 31 -1.95 12.85 0.16
N PHE A 32 -2.23 12.09 -0.90
CA PHE A 32 -2.26 12.60 -2.27
C PHE A 32 -3.31 13.69 -2.44
N HIS A 33 -4.51 13.48 -1.89
CA HIS A 33 -5.59 14.47 -1.92
C HIS A 33 -5.17 15.78 -1.23
N LYS A 34 -4.59 15.70 -0.03
CA LYS A 34 -4.11 16.89 0.71
C LYS A 34 -3.03 17.67 -0.03
N LEU A 35 -2.16 16.97 -0.75
CA LEU A 35 -1.08 17.59 -1.52
C LEU A 35 -1.49 18.03 -2.93
N HIS A 36 -2.71 17.73 -3.38
CA HIS A 36 -3.19 17.99 -4.74
C HIS A 36 -2.29 17.39 -5.83
N VAL A 37 -1.75 16.17 -5.59
CA VAL A 37 -0.93 15.47 -6.59
C VAL A 37 -1.79 14.54 -7.44
N PRO A 38 -1.74 14.64 -8.79
CA PRO A 38 -2.61 13.87 -9.67
C PRO A 38 -2.10 12.45 -9.98
N PHE A 39 -0.84 12.15 -9.68
CA PHE A 39 -0.20 10.89 -10.03
C PHE A 39 0.66 10.35 -8.88
N TYR A 40 0.83 9.03 -8.85
CA TYR A 40 1.73 8.32 -7.94
C TYR A 40 2.36 7.13 -8.68
N CYS A 41 3.53 6.69 -8.19
CA CYS A 41 4.24 5.52 -8.70
C CYS A 41 4.37 4.48 -7.58
N PHE A 42 4.50 3.22 -7.94
CA PHE A 42 4.73 2.14 -6.99
C PHE A 42 5.48 0.97 -7.64
N HIS A 43 6.27 0.25 -6.85
CA HIS A 43 6.60 -1.15 -7.14
C HIS A 43 5.50 -2.04 -6.57
N ASP A 44 5.39 -3.26 -7.09
CA ASP A 44 4.48 -4.30 -6.61
C ASP A 44 4.56 -4.51 -5.08
N VAL A 45 5.77 -4.67 -4.55
CA VAL A 45 6.03 -4.90 -3.11
C VAL A 45 5.79 -3.66 -2.26
N ASP A 46 5.73 -2.47 -2.87
CA ASP A 46 5.34 -1.25 -2.17
C ASP A 46 3.84 -1.24 -1.84
N VAL A 47 3.01 -1.96 -2.60
CA VAL A 47 1.54 -1.91 -2.46
C VAL A 47 0.90 -3.22 -2.05
N SER A 48 1.62 -4.34 -2.14
CA SER A 48 1.12 -5.67 -1.82
C SER A 48 2.16 -6.49 -1.05
N PRO A 49 1.75 -7.31 -0.07
CA PRO A 49 2.67 -8.27 0.56
C PRO A 49 3.01 -9.42 -0.39
N GLU A 50 4.24 -9.92 -0.28
CA GLU A 50 4.76 -11.01 -1.11
C GLU A 50 4.10 -12.37 -0.81
N GLY A 51 3.68 -12.60 0.44
CA GLY A 51 3.17 -13.91 0.86
C GLY A 51 4.26 -14.99 0.91
N ALA A 52 3.86 -16.25 1.02
CA ALA A 52 4.77 -17.39 1.18
C ALA A 52 5.00 -18.19 -0.13
N SER A 53 4.39 -17.79 -1.24
CA SER A 53 4.54 -18.45 -2.54
C SER A 53 4.24 -17.50 -3.69
N LEU A 54 4.72 -17.83 -4.91
CA LEU A 54 4.38 -17.07 -6.11
C LEU A 54 2.87 -16.98 -6.36
N LYS A 55 2.13 -18.05 -6.05
CA LYS A 55 0.66 -18.06 -6.16
C LYS A 55 0.02 -17.05 -5.22
N GLU A 56 0.53 -16.98 -3.99
CA GLU A 56 0.04 -16.02 -2.99
C GLU A 56 0.42 -14.58 -3.36
N TYR A 57 1.65 -14.35 -3.80
CA TYR A 57 2.11 -13.06 -4.33
C TYR A 57 1.17 -12.54 -5.42
N ILE A 58 0.87 -13.36 -6.44
CA ILE A 58 -0.01 -12.98 -7.56
C ILE A 58 -1.42 -12.66 -7.04
N ASN A 59 -1.96 -13.49 -6.13
CA ASN A 59 -3.30 -13.30 -5.59
C ASN A 59 -3.41 -12.06 -4.68
N ASN A 60 -2.39 -11.78 -3.88
CA ASN A 60 -2.34 -10.58 -3.03
C ASN A 60 -2.25 -9.32 -3.91
N PHE A 61 -1.39 -9.36 -4.93
CA PHE A 61 -1.21 -8.22 -5.83
C PHE A 61 -2.49 -7.93 -6.63
N ALA A 62 -3.16 -8.95 -7.17
CA ALA A 62 -4.43 -8.79 -7.86
C ALA A 62 -5.50 -8.10 -6.97
N GLN A 63 -5.63 -8.53 -5.72
CA GLN A 63 -6.55 -7.90 -4.77
C GLN A 63 -6.19 -6.43 -4.50
N MET A 64 -4.90 -6.11 -4.39
CA MET A 64 -4.47 -4.73 -4.13
C MET A 64 -4.66 -3.84 -5.36
N VAL A 65 -4.48 -4.36 -6.57
CA VAL A 65 -4.78 -3.63 -7.82
C VAL A 65 -6.25 -3.21 -7.86
N ASP A 66 -7.19 -4.09 -7.48
CA ASP A 66 -8.62 -3.74 -7.41
C ASP A 66 -8.89 -2.62 -6.39
N VAL A 67 -8.22 -2.67 -5.23
CA VAL A 67 -8.34 -1.64 -4.19
C VAL A 67 -7.82 -0.28 -4.70
N LEU A 68 -6.65 -0.26 -5.34
CA LEU A 68 -6.05 0.95 -5.90
C LEU A 68 -6.91 1.54 -7.02
N ALA A 69 -7.40 0.71 -7.94
CA ALA A 69 -8.31 1.13 -9.01
C ALA A 69 -9.62 1.72 -8.45
N GLY A 70 -10.18 1.08 -7.42
CA GLY A 70 -11.37 1.61 -6.73
C GLY A 70 -11.13 2.96 -6.05
N LYS A 71 -9.91 3.22 -5.57
CA LYS A 71 -9.52 4.53 -5.02
C LYS A 71 -9.32 5.59 -6.10
N GLN A 72 -8.67 5.25 -7.21
CA GLN A 72 -8.54 6.13 -8.37
C GLN A 72 -9.90 6.61 -8.89
N LYS A 73 -10.88 5.71 -9.00
CA LYS A 73 -12.26 6.06 -9.42
C LYS A 73 -13.00 7.01 -8.48
N ARG A 74 -12.69 7.00 -7.18
CA ARG A 74 -13.32 7.90 -6.18
C ARG A 74 -12.58 9.23 -6.03
N ALA A 75 -11.30 9.26 -6.38
CA ALA A 75 -10.45 10.43 -6.30
C ALA A 75 -10.47 11.28 -7.58
N ALA A 76 -11.01 10.73 -8.68
CA ALA A 76 -11.41 11.47 -9.87
C ALA A 76 -12.71 12.24 -9.60
#